data_AF-A0A6P2F869-F1
#
_entry.id   AF-A0A6P2F869-F1
#
_cell.length_a   1.000
_cell.length_b   1.000
_cell.length_c   1.000
_cell.angle_alpha   90.00
_cell.angle_beta   90.00
_cell.angle_gamma   90.00
#
_symmetry.space_group_name_H-M   'P 1'
#
loop_
_entity.id
_entity.type
_entity.pdbx_description
1 polymer ?
#
loop_
_entity_poly.entity_id
_entity_poly.type
_entity_poly.pdbx_seq_one_letter_code
_entity_poly.pdbx_strand_id
1 'polypeptide(L)'
;MKTATYVKHGTIVTDHLAPINATMFIATGTLLPIMDFLRPYFPYINFVAGAVVLFFVVLAIMKVLKVPPNRVIPSSMVFCAGVCAVAFSVGAVASSKHASDGGFIAAKSTDARALQANILNLEKHTQAINDKLTDIQAGKSSNPRVELANMGIQWDFYKFYEAAKRGDELVVDLFLKGGMPVTSAVGEHFTSIPKSVVITNLPNAGRLMEIFAKNGVDLNDQKLVARTGVPEPLTPPNLYAYAMREKSPVAEKLASLGVNTTGYPAWNQAMDTEDKKPKAYLSGI
;
A
#
# COMPACT_ATOMS: atom_id res chain seq x y z
N MET A 1 12.78 81.78 1.13
CA MET A 1 13.11 80.93 -0.03
C MET A 1 13.64 79.52 0.31
N LYS A 2 13.95 79.13 1.55
CA LYS A 2 14.46 77.77 1.88
C LYS A 2 13.38 76.67 2.01
N THR A 3 12.12 77.03 2.22
CA THR A 3 11.01 76.10 2.50
C THR A 3 10.54 75.32 1.28
N ALA A 4 10.47 75.93 0.09
CA ALA A 4 10.01 75.24 -1.13
C ALA A 4 10.97 74.11 -1.57
N THR A 5 12.27 74.32 -1.44
CA THR A 5 13.28 73.30 -1.77
C THR A 5 13.26 72.15 -0.78
N TYR A 6 13.02 72.44 0.51
CA TYR A 6 12.90 71.42 1.57
C TYR A 6 11.65 70.56 1.39
N VAL A 7 10.51 71.18 1.06
CA VAL A 7 9.26 70.46 0.76
C VAL A 7 9.44 69.59 -0.48
N LYS A 8 10.09 70.10 -1.53
CA LYS A 8 10.36 69.32 -2.76
C LYS A 8 11.32 68.14 -2.54
N HIS A 9 12.30 68.26 -1.64
CA HIS A 9 13.16 67.13 -1.29
C HIS A 9 12.44 66.14 -0.36
N GLY A 10 11.63 66.62 0.57
CA GLY A 10 10.80 65.80 1.45
C GLY A 10 9.84 64.91 0.66
N THR A 11 9.14 65.46 -0.33
CA THR A 11 8.22 64.71 -1.19
C THR A 11 8.93 63.66 -2.05
N ILE A 12 10.14 63.93 -2.55
CA ILE A 12 10.94 62.92 -3.27
C ILE A 12 11.26 61.73 -2.36
N VAL A 13 11.60 61.98 -1.09
CA VAL A 13 11.92 60.92 -0.14
C VAL A 13 10.68 60.11 0.23
N THR A 14 9.57 60.78 0.57
CA THR A 14 8.34 60.09 0.99
C THR A 14 7.64 59.37 -0.15
N ASP A 15 7.60 59.95 -1.35
CA ASP A 15 6.75 59.46 -2.44
C ASP A 15 7.49 58.47 -3.35
N HIS A 16 8.83 58.43 -3.29
CA HIS A 16 9.64 57.56 -4.14
C HIS A 16 10.59 56.65 -3.36
N LEU A 17 11.31 57.13 -2.36
CA LEU A 17 12.31 56.31 -1.66
C LEU A 17 11.69 55.41 -0.59
N ALA A 18 10.75 55.91 0.21
CA ALA A 18 10.11 55.13 1.27
C ALA A 18 9.34 53.89 0.76
N PRO A 19 8.53 53.96 -0.32
CA PRO A 19 7.82 52.79 -0.85
C PRO A 19 8.77 51.76 -1.47
N ILE A 20 9.87 52.21 -2.09
CA ILE A 20 10.90 51.31 -2.63
C ILE A 20 11.57 50.54 -1.50
N ASN A 21 11.99 51.22 -0.44
CA ASN A 21 12.63 50.57 0.71
C ASN A 21 11.70 49.58 1.41
N ALA A 22 10.42 49.92 1.57
CA ALA A 22 9.43 49.02 2.15
C ALA A 22 9.22 47.77 1.28
N THR A 23 9.07 47.95 -0.03
CA THR A 23 8.90 46.83 -0.99
C THR A 23 10.13 45.95 -1.02
N MET A 24 11.33 46.54 -1.03
CA MET A 24 12.59 45.82 -0.93
C MET A 24 12.65 45.00 0.36
N PHE A 25 12.38 45.62 1.51
CA PHE A 25 12.45 44.95 2.80
C PHE A 25 11.48 43.77 2.90
N ILE A 26 10.25 43.93 2.40
CA ILE A 26 9.27 42.83 2.37
C ILE A 26 9.73 41.73 1.41
N ALA A 27 10.14 42.09 0.19
CA ALA A 27 10.57 41.12 -0.81
C ALA A 27 11.81 40.32 -0.37
N THR A 28 12.84 41.02 0.11
CA THR A 28 14.15 40.41 0.39
C THR A 28 14.34 40.00 1.84
N GLY A 29 13.75 40.75 2.78
CA GLY A 29 13.91 40.53 4.21
C GLY A 29 12.92 39.52 4.80
N THR A 30 11.75 39.30 4.19
CA THR A 30 10.76 38.34 4.70
C THR A 30 10.39 37.26 3.69
N LEU A 31 10.00 37.64 2.48
CA LEU A 31 9.48 36.68 1.48
C LEU A 31 10.56 35.68 1.05
N LEU A 32 11.75 36.15 0.69
CA LEU A 32 12.86 35.27 0.29
C LEU A 32 13.24 34.25 1.38
N PRO A 33 13.46 34.64 2.65
CA PRO A 33 13.72 33.69 3.72
C PRO A 33 12.63 32.65 3.92
N ILE A 34 11.36 33.07 3.89
CA ILE A 34 10.22 32.14 4.04
C ILE A 34 10.20 31.15 2.87
N MET A 35 10.37 31.62 1.64
CA MET A 35 10.37 30.76 0.46
C MET A 35 11.56 29.79 0.44
N ASP A 36 12.73 30.23 0.92
CA ASP A 36 13.91 29.38 1.05
C ASP A 36 13.72 28.32 2.15
N PHE A 37 13.12 28.68 3.28
CA PHE A 37 12.76 27.75 4.35
C PHE A 37 11.68 26.74 3.94
N LEU A 38 10.76 27.11 3.06
CA LEU A 38 9.70 26.20 2.59
C LEU A 38 10.10 25.39 1.36
N ARG A 39 11.33 25.56 0.85
CA ARG A 39 11.82 24.87 -0.35
C ARG A 39 11.62 23.34 -0.34
N PRO A 40 11.83 22.62 0.78
CA PRO A 40 11.61 21.16 0.81
C PRO A 40 10.17 20.75 0.50
N TYR A 41 9.20 21.60 0.83
CA TYR A 41 7.77 21.34 0.63
C TYR A 41 7.34 21.74 -0.78
N PHE A 42 7.87 22.85 -1.29
CA PHE A 42 7.50 23.35 -2.61
C PHE A 42 8.67 24.04 -3.34
N PRO A 43 9.07 23.59 -4.53
CA PRO A 43 10.12 24.23 -5.33
C PRO A 43 9.64 25.53 -6.03
N TYR A 44 8.74 26.30 -5.43
CA TYR A 44 8.16 27.51 -6.01
C TYR A 44 9.12 28.67 -6.12
N ILE A 45 10.25 28.67 -5.42
CA ILE A 45 11.20 29.80 -5.45
C ILE A 45 11.70 30.10 -6.87
N ASN A 46 11.88 29.07 -7.70
CA ASN A 46 12.27 29.23 -9.10
C ASN A 46 11.12 29.81 -9.95
N PHE A 47 9.88 29.37 -9.72
CA PHE A 47 8.70 29.87 -10.42
C PHE A 47 8.40 31.33 -10.06
N VAL A 48 8.49 31.69 -8.78
CA VAL A 48 8.31 33.06 -8.31
C VAL A 48 9.42 33.96 -8.81
N ALA A 49 10.69 33.52 -8.77
CA ALA A 49 11.79 34.28 -9.37
C ALA A 49 11.56 34.51 -10.88
N GLY A 50 11.14 33.47 -11.61
CA GLY A 50 10.80 33.59 -13.03
C GLY A 50 9.65 34.58 -13.29
N ALA A 51 8.59 34.54 -12.49
CA ALA A 51 7.45 35.45 -12.61
C ALA A 51 7.84 36.91 -12.32
N VAL A 52 8.65 37.17 -11.29
CA VAL A 52 9.13 38.51 -10.94
C VAL A 52 10.05 39.06 -12.03
N VAL A 53 10.95 38.23 -12.58
CA VAL A 53 11.80 38.62 -13.72
C VAL A 53 10.96 38.94 -14.94
N LEU A 54 9.98 38.10 -15.27
CA LEU A 54 9.07 38.33 -16.41
C LEU A 54 8.30 39.64 -16.23
N PHE A 55 7.78 39.90 -15.04
CA PHE A 55 7.07 41.14 -14.72
C PHE A 55 7.97 42.37 -14.90
N PHE A 56 9.22 42.31 -14.43
CA PHE A 56 10.20 43.37 -14.66
C PHE A 56 10.47 43.61 -16.15
N VAL A 57 10.68 42.54 -16.93
CA VAL A 57 10.92 42.64 -18.38
C VAL A 57 9.73 43.31 -19.09
N VAL A 58 8.50 42.91 -18.73
CA VAL A 58 7.27 43.53 -19.28
C VAL A 58 7.22 45.02 -18.96
N LEU A 59 7.46 45.41 -17.70
CA LEU A 59 7.48 46.83 -17.31
C LEU A 59 8.57 47.62 -18.04
N ALA A 60 9.75 47.05 -18.22
CA ALA A 60 10.85 47.67 -18.95
C ALA A 60 10.50 47.88 -20.43
N ILE A 61 9.92 46.87 -21.10
CA ILE A 61 9.46 46.96 -22.49
C ILE A 61 8.36 48.02 -22.62
N MET A 62 7.35 47.99 -21.74
CA MET A 62 6.27 48.97 -21.73
C MET A 62 6.80 50.41 -21.57
N LYS A 63 7.81 50.60 -20.72
CA LYS A 63 8.48 51.89 -20.53
C LYS A 63 9.21 52.36 -21.78
N VAL A 64 9.94 51.47 -22.46
CA VAL A 64 10.70 51.79 -23.68
C VAL A 64 9.76 52.09 -24.86
N LEU A 65 8.72 51.28 -25.03
CA LEU A 65 7.74 51.41 -26.12
C LEU A 65 6.67 52.47 -25.84
N LYS A 66 6.67 53.10 -24.66
CA LYS A 66 5.65 54.06 -24.20
C LYS A 66 4.22 53.50 -24.30
N VAL A 67 4.05 52.23 -23.96
CA VAL A 67 2.74 51.56 -23.92
C VAL A 67 2.29 51.47 -22.46
N PRO A 68 1.11 51.99 -22.08
CA PRO A 68 0.08 52.61 -22.91
C PRO A 68 0.42 54.04 -23.36
N PRO A 69 -0.08 54.51 -24.54
CA PRO A 69 0.27 55.80 -25.15
C PRO A 69 0.08 57.05 -24.26
N ASN A 70 -0.76 56.96 -23.22
CA ASN A 70 -1.12 58.06 -22.31
C ASN A 70 -0.77 57.79 -20.83
N ARG A 71 0.03 56.77 -20.53
CA ARG A 71 0.50 56.51 -19.15
C ARG A 71 2.01 56.32 -19.13
N VAL A 72 2.70 57.24 -18.46
CA VAL A 72 4.13 57.10 -18.22
C VAL A 72 4.32 56.20 -17.01
N ILE A 73 4.82 54.97 -17.23
CA ILE A 73 5.25 54.11 -16.12
C ILE A 73 6.36 54.86 -15.35
N PRO A 74 6.23 55.07 -14.03
CA PRO A 74 7.26 55.74 -13.25
C PRO A 74 8.59 54.98 -13.32
N SER A 75 9.70 55.68 -13.55
CA SER A 75 11.04 55.04 -13.61
C SER A 75 11.40 54.38 -12.27
N SER A 76 10.90 54.92 -11.16
CA SER A 76 11.04 54.34 -9.82
C SER A 76 10.43 52.93 -9.70
N MET A 77 9.30 52.69 -10.36
CA MET A 77 8.63 51.38 -10.35
C MET A 77 9.43 50.33 -11.12
N VAL A 78 9.93 50.69 -12.31
CA VAL A 78 10.78 49.81 -13.12
C VAL A 78 12.08 49.48 -12.36
N PHE A 79 12.69 50.47 -11.72
CA PHE A 79 13.88 50.27 -10.90
C PHE A 79 13.62 49.34 -9.72
N CYS A 80 12.53 49.56 -8.98
CA CYS A 80 12.14 48.71 -7.85
C CYS A 80 11.89 47.25 -8.29
N ALA A 81 11.16 47.04 -9.39
CA ALA A 81 10.92 45.72 -9.95
C ALA A 81 12.23 45.04 -10.38
N GLY A 82 13.17 45.81 -10.94
CA GLY A 82 14.50 45.31 -11.33
C GLY A 82 15.33 44.85 -10.13
N VAL A 83 15.38 45.63 -9.06
CA VAL A 83 16.08 45.24 -7.81
C VAL A 83 15.45 43.97 -7.22
N CYS A 84 14.12 43.89 -7.18
CA CYS A 84 13.43 42.68 -6.73
C CYS A 84 13.75 41.47 -7.61
N ALA A 85 13.71 41.62 -8.93
CA ALA A 85 14.04 40.55 -9.88
C ALA A 85 15.46 40.02 -9.67
N VAL A 86 16.44 40.90 -9.46
CA VAL A 86 17.83 40.52 -9.14
C VAL A 86 17.89 39.77 -7.81
N ALA A 87 17.28 40.30 -6.75
CA ALA A 87 17.30 39.68 -5.43
C ALA A 87 16.66 38.28 -5.44
N PHE A 88 15.50 38.13 -6.09
CA PHE A 88 14.84 36.83 -6.24
C PHE A 88 15.63 35.85 -7.09
N SER A 89 16.26 36.32 -8.18
CA SER A 89 17.11 35.46 -9.02
C SER A 89 18.33 34.94 -8.24
N VAL A 90 19.03 35.83 -7.52
CA VAL A 90 20.18 35.45 -6.70
C VAL A 90 19.75 34.53 -5.56
N GLY A 91 18.64 34.85 -4.88
CA GLY A 91 18.07 34.02 -3.83
C GLY A 91 17.70 32.62 -4.32
N ALA A 92 17.03 32.52 -5.47
CA ALA A 92 16.65 31.23 -6.07
C ALA A 92 17.88 30.39 -6.45
N VAL A 93 18.93 31.00 -7.01
CA VAL A 93 20.18 30.32 -7.37
C VAL A 93 20.97 29.90 -6.13
N ALA A 94 21.08 30.75 -5.11
CA ALA A 94 21.76 30.42 -3.86
C ALA A 94 21.04 29.28 -3.14
N SER A 95 19.70 29.37 -3.06
CA SER A 95 18.83 28.34 -2.53
C SER A 95 18.97 27.03 -3.29
N SER A 96 19.12 27.06 -4.63
CA SER A 96 19.19 25.85 -5.46
C SER A 96 20.50 25.10 -5.33
N LYS A 97 21.60 25.82 -5.11
CA LYS A 97 22.88 25.21 -4.77
C LYS A 97 22.87 24.45 -3.45
N HIS A 98 21.97 24.82 -2.53
CA HIS A 98 21.80 24.19 -1.22
C HIS A 98 20.50 23.38 -1.11
N ALA A 99 19.96 22.94 -2.24
CA ALA A 99 18.69 22.20 -2.24
C ALA A 99 18.76 20.88 -1.44
N SER A 100 19.90 20.18 -1.47
CA SER A 100 20.12 18.95 -0.71
C SER A 100 20.10 19.17 0.81
N ASP A 101 20.39 20.40 1.26
CA ASP A 101 20.51 20.76 2.67
C ASP A 101 19.24 21.44 3.22
N GLY A 102 18.16 21.48 2.42
CA GLY A 102 16.89 22.09 2.78
C GLY A 102 16.73 23.57 2.39
N GLY A 103 17.63 24.11 1.56
CA GLY A 103 17.67 25.54 1.20
C GLY A 103 18.87 26.26 1.83
N PHE A 104 19.06 27.53 1.47
CA PHE A 104 20.23 28.31 1.90
C PHE A 104 20.26 28.55 3.42
N ILE A 105 19.12 28.85 4.03
CA ILE A 105 18.97 29.09 5.47
C ILE A 105 19.22 27.82 6.26
N ALA A 106 18.68 26.68 5.81
CA ALA A 106 18.93 25.38 6.43
C ALA A 106 20.37 24.88 6.23
N ALA A 107 21.04 25.29 5.14
CA ALA A 107 22.46 25.06 4.96
C ALA A 107 23.34 25.85 5.95
N LYS A 108 22.86 27.02 6.40
CA LYS A 108 23.63 27.96 7.25
C LYS A 108 23.25 27.94 8.73
N SER A 109 22.05 27.46 9.09
CA SER A 109 21.57 27.37 10.47
C SER A 109 21.15 25.94 10.82
N THR A 110 21.78 25.40 11.87
CA THR A 110 21.46 24.07 12.42
C THR A 110 20.04 24.02 12.99
N ASP A 111 19.59 25.12 13.62
CA ASP A 111 18.26 25.18 14.23
C ASP A 111 17.16 25.21 13.17
N ALA A 112 17.37 25.96 12.09
CA ALA A 112 16.43 25.99 10.96
C ALA A 112 16.33 24.61 10.30
N ARG A 113 17.46 23.89 10.15
CA ARG A 113 17.48 22.52 9.63
C ARG A 113 16.73 21.55 10.55
N ALA A 114 16.94 21.64 11.86
CA ALA A 114 16.24 20.81 12.84
C ALA A 114 14.72 21.04 12.79
N LEU A 115 14.30 22.30 12.67
CA LEU A 115 12.88 22.66 12.59
C LEU A 115 12.23 22.14 11.30
N GLN A 116 12.90 22.26 10.15
CA GLN A 116 12.43 21.65 8.89
C GLN A 116 12.32 20.12 9.00
N ALA A 117 13.33 19.46 9.56
CA ALA A 117 13.33 18.01 9.72
C ALA A 117 12.18 17.53 10.62
N ASN A 118 11.88 18.26 11.70
CA ASN A 118 10.78 17.94 12.60
C ASN A 118 9.42 18.06 11.91
N ILE A 119 9.19 19.12 11.12
CA ILE A 119 7.94 19.28 10.36
C ILE A 119 7.80 18.14 9.33
N LEU A 120 8.88 17.78 8.64
CA LEU A 120 8.86 16.71 7.64
C LEU A 120 8.61 15.32 8.27
N ASN A 121 9.13 15.08 9.48
CA ASN A 121 8.86 13.85 10.23
C ASN A 121 7.41 13.80 10.75
N LEU A 122 6.85 14.93 11.19
CA LEU A 122 5.45 15.02 11.61
C LEU A 122 4.47 14.70 10.47
N GLU A 123 4.75 15.19 9.26
CA GLU A 123 3.94 14.91 8.07
C GLU A 123 3.95 13.41 7.73
N LYS A 124 5.13 12.78 7.71
CA LYS A 124 5.27 11.33 7.50
C LYS A 124 4.52 10.51 8.54
N HIS A 125 4.60 10.91 9.80
CA HIS A 125 3.86 10.24 10.88
C HIS A 125 2.35 10.38 10.70
N THR A 126 1.87 11.55 10.29
CA THR A 126 0.44 11.80 10.03
C THR A 126 -0.08 10.95 8.88
N GLN A 127 0.70 10.82 7.80
CA GLN A 127 0.34 9.97 6.67
C GLN A 127 0.29 8.48 7.06
N ALA A 128 1.29 7.99 7.80
CA ALA A 128 1.30 6.62 8.31
C ALA A 128 0.11 6.31 9.24
N ILE A 129 -0.35 7.30 10.01
CA ILE A 129 -1.56 7.18 10.85
C ILE A 129 -2.82 7.09 9.97
N ASN A 130 -2.92 7.91 8.93
CA ASN A 130 -4.05 7.88 7.98
C ASN A 130 -4.12 6.55 7.21
N ASP A 131 -2.98 6.01 6.78
CA ASP A 131 -2.94 4.73 6.07
C ASP A 131 -3.43 3.60 6.99
N LYS A 132 -2.96 3.57 8.25
CA LYS A 132 -3.44 2.61 9.26
C LYS A 132 -4.93 2.76 9.57
N LEU A 133 -5.44 3.99 9.64
CA LEU A 133 -6.87 4.25 9.84
C LEU A 133 -7.70 3.78 8.65
N THR A 134 -7.19 3.94 7.43
CA THR A 134 -7.83 3.45 6.20
C THR A 134 -7.89 1.92 6.18
N ASP A 135 -6.82 1.24 6.58
CA ASP A 135 -6.78 -0.22 6.71
C ASP A 135 -7.78 -0.73 7.76
N ILE A 136 -7.92 -0.01 8.88
CA ILE A 136 -8.92 -0.30 9.93
C ILE A 136 -10.34 -0.07 9.39
N GLN A 137 -10.60 1.03 8.70
CA GLN A 137 -11.92 1.33 8.10
C GLN A 137 -12.28 0.36 6.97
N ALA A 138 -11.29 -0.19 6.26
CA ALA A 138 -11.50 -1.21 5.23
C ALA A 138 -11.73 -2.61 5.80
N GLY A 139 -11.70 -2.80 7.13
CA GLY A 139 -11.98 -4.08 7.80
C GLY A 139 -10.94 -5.17 7.55
N LYS A 140 -9.80 -4.85 6.92
CA LYS A 140 -8.74 -5.81 6.61
C LYS A 140 -7.80 -5.96 7.79
N SER A 141 -8.15 -6.87 8.70
CA SER A 141 -7.20 -7.32 9.72
C SER A 141 -6.22 -8.30 9.08
N SER A 142 -4.92 -8.15 9.35
CA SER A 142 -3.93 -9.17 8.99
C SER A 142 -4.08 -10.46 9.82
N ASN A 143 -4.91 -10.44 10.87
CA ASN A 143 -5.21 -11.60 11.69
C ASN A 143 -6.45 -12.34 11.15
N PRO A 144 -6.30 -13.58 10.63
CA PRO A 144 -7.41 -14.33 10.04
C PRO A 144 -8.57 -14.58 11.00
N ARG A 145 -8.30 -14.70 12.30
CA ARG A 145 -9.35 -14.92 13.31
C ARG A 145 -10.21 -13.67 13.53
N VAL A 146 -9.59 -12.50 13.47
CA VAL A 146 -10.30 -11.21 13.56
C VAL A 146 -11.11 -10.99 12.30
N GLU A 147 -10.57 -11.33 11.13
CA GLU A 147 -11.29 -11.23 9.86
C GLU A 147 -12.54 -12.13 9.85
N LEU A 148 -12.42 -13.37 10.31
CA LEU A 148 -13.58 -14.27 10.51
C LEU A 148 -14.61 -13.70 11.49
N ALA A 149 -14.15 -13.14 12.62
CA ALA A 149 -15.04 -12.52 13.60
C ALA A 149 -15.78 -11.30 13.02
N ASN A 150 -15.11 -10.49 12.20
CA ASN A 150 -15.72 -9.36 11.48
C ASN A 150 -16.78 -9.82 10.46
N MET A 151 -16.64 -11.02 9.90
CA MET A 151 -17.66 -11.66 9.04
C MET A 151 -18.79 -12.33 9.84
N GLY A 152 -18.77 -12.27 11.18
CA GLY A 152 -19.73 -12.97 12.04
C GLY A 152 -19.54 -14.48 12.10
N ILE A 153 -18.35 -14.98 11.74
CA ILE A 153 -18.02 -16.41 11.72
C ILE A 153 -17.20 -16.74 12.97
N GLN A 154 -17.71 -17.67 13.77
CA GLN A 154 -17.03 -18.13 14.98
C GLN A 154 -15.82 -19.01 14.63
N TRP A 155 -14.75 -18.89 15.42
CA TRP A 155 -13.55 -19.72 15.29
C TRP A 155 -13.79 -21.14 15.86
N ASP A 156 -14.42 -21.98 15.06
CA ASP A 156 -14.79 -23.35 15.44
C ASP A 156 -14.70 -24.33 14.26
N PHE A 157 -14.36 -25.60 14.54
CA PHE A 157 -14.16 -26.64 13.52
C PHE A 157 -15.44 -26.95 12.74
N TYR A 158 -16.61 -26.92 13.38
CA TYR A 158 -17.88 -27.12 12.70
C TYR A 158 -18.15 -25.99 11.70
N LYS A 159 -17.82 -24.73 12.05
CA LYS A 159 -17.92 -23.59 11.12
C LYS A 159 -16.95 -23.69 9.96
N PHE A 160 -15.74 -24.21 10.21
CA PHE A 160 -14.80 -24.52 9.14
C PHE A 160 -15.35 -25.60 8.18
N TYR A 161 -15.92 -26.67 8.72
CA TYR A 161 -16.57 -27.69 7.92
C TYR A 161 -17.78 -27.16 7.13
N GLU A 162 -18.64 -26.32 7.73
CA GLU A 162 -19.76 -25.67 7.05
C GLU A 162 -19.28 -24.74 5.91
N ALA A 163 -18.17 -24.03 6.10
CA ALA A 163 -17.57 -23.21 5.04
C ALA A 163 -17.11 -24.08 3.85
N ALA A 164 -16.42 -25.18 4.13
CA ALA A 164 -16.03 -26.14 3.09
C ALA A 164 -17.26 -26.75 2.38
N LYS A 165 -18.31 -27.11 3.13
CA LYS A 165 -19.57 -27.64 2.57
C LYS A 165 -20.26 -26.65 1.64
N ARG A 166 -20.15 -25.35 1.92
CA ARG A 166 -20.69 -24.26 1.08
C ARG A 166 -19.77 -23.88 -0.08
N GLY A 167 -18.54 -24.41 -0.13
CA GLY A 167 -17.54 -24.00 -1.12
C GLY A 167 -17.01 -22.58 -0.92
N ASP A 168 -17.09 -22.05 0.31
CA ASP A 168 -16.63 -20.70 0.66
C ASP A 168 -15.10 -20.67 0.81
N GLU A 169 -14.44 -20.44 -0.32
CA GLU A 169 -12.98 -20.47 -0.45
C GLU A 169 -12.28 -19.48 0.48
N LEU A 170 -12.82 -18.27 0.64
CA LEU A 170 -12.22 -17.22 1.46
C LEU A 170 -12.22 -17.62 2.93
N VAL A 171 -13.38 -18.07 3.43
CA VAL A 171 -13.52 -18.47 4.83
C VAL A 171 -12.66 -19.69 5.13
N VAL A 172 -12.59 -20.65 4.21
CA VAL A 172 -11.69 -21.82 4.32
C VAL A 172 -10.21 -21.39 4.39
N ASP A 173 -9.76 -20.48 3.51
CA ASP A 173 -8.40 -19.94 3.51
C ASP A 173 -8.08 -19.23 4.83
N LEU A 174 -9.03 -18.48 5.40
CA LEU A 174 -8.86 -17.79 6.69
C LEU A 174 -8.74 -18.77 7.87
N PHE A 175 -9.55 -19.83 7.90
CA PHE A 175 -9.42 -20.89 8.91
C PHE A 175 -8.05 -21.57 8.85
N LEU A 176 -7.55 -21.87 7.64
CA LEU A 176 -6.25 -22.49 7.46
C LEU A 176 -5.10 -21.56 7.85
N LYS A 177 -5.13 -20.30 7.41
CA LYS A 177 -4.12 -19.29 7.79
C LYS A 177 -4.08 -19.03 9.29
N GLY A 178 -5.22 -19.09 9.96
CA GLY A 178 -5.28 -18.97 11.43
C GLY A 178 -4.86 -20.23 12.19
N GLY A 179 -4.43 -21.28 11.48
CA GLY A 179 -3.88 -22.52 12.02
C GLY A 179 -4.92 -23.54 12.48
N MET A 180 -6.16 -23.49 11.97
CA MET A 180 -7.15 -24.50 12.32
C MET A 180 -6.81 -25.86 11.68
N PRO A 181 -6.76 -26.96 12.46
CA PRO A 181 -6.51 -28.28 11.88
C PRO A 181 -7.64 -28.71 10.96
N VAL A 182 -7.31 -29.41 9.86
CA VAL A 182 -8.28 -29.95 8.89
C VAL A 182 -8.91 -31.28 9.32
N THR A 183 -8.44 -31.83 10.44
CA THR A 183 -8.94 -33.05 11.05
C THR A 183 -9.37 -32.77 12.48
N SER A 184 -10.45 -33.40 12.92
CA SER A 184 -10.87 -33.34 14.32
C SER A 184 -11.22 -34.71 14.84
N ALA A 185 -10.83 -34.95 16.09
CA ALA A 185 -11.27 -36.09 16.90
C ALA A 185 -12.39 -35.59 17.81
N VAL A 186 -13.60 -35.39 17.25
CA VAL A 186 -14.79 -35.10 18.06
C VAL A 186 -15.47 -36.44 18.38
N GLY A 187 -15.29 -36.92 19.61
CA GLY A 187 -15.83 -38.22 20.04
C GLY A 187 -15.13 -39.41 19.38
N GLU A 188 -15.88 -40.47 19.06
CA GLU A 188 -15.37 -41.70 18.42
C GLU A 188 -15.22 -41.57 16.89
N HIS A 189 -15.61 -40.44 16.30
CA HIS A 189 -15.61 -40.25 14.85
C HIS A 189 -14.51 -39.28 14.42
N PHE A 190 -13.46 -39.84 13.82
CA PHE A 190 -12.44 -39.06 13.13
C PHE A 190 -13.03 -38.39 11.89
N THR A 191 -13.07 -37.06 11.87
CA THR A 191 -13.59 -36.28 10.73
C THR A 191 -12.46 -35.53 10.05
N SER A 192 -12.28 -35.78 8.75
CA SER A 192 -11.31 -35.09 7.88
C SER A 192 -12.06 -34.26 6.85
N ILE A 193 -11.90 -32.94 6.89
CA ILE A 193 -12.58 -32.03 5.96
C ILE A 193 -12.16 -32.33 4.50
N PRO A 194 -10.86 -32.50 4.17
CA PRO A 194 -10.44 -32.83 2.82
C PRO A 194 -11.06 -34.14 2.31
N LYS A 195 -11.16 -35.16 3.17
CA LYS A 195 -11.82 -36.42 2.84
C LYS A 195 -13.30 -36.22 2.54
N SER A 196 -14.01 -35.44 3.35
CA SER A 196 -15.42 -35.11 3.10
C SER A 196 -15.61 -34.36 1.77
N VAL A 197 -14.71 -33.43 1.43
CA VAL A 197 -14.71 -32.71 0.14
C VAL A 197 -14.62 -33.70 -1.03
N VAL A 198 -13.76 -34.72 -0.92
CA VAL A 198 -13.58 -35.76 -1.96
C VAL A 198 -14.79 -36.69 -2.04
N ILE A 199 -15.26 -37.23 -0.90
CA ILE A 199 -16.37 -38.21 -0.86
C ILE A 199 -17.68 -37.62 -1.36
N THR A 200 -18.02 -36.43 -0.84
CA THR A 200 -19.32 -35.83 -1.11
C THR A 200 -19.31 -34.91 -2.32
N ASN A 201 -18.15 -34.78 -2.98
CA ASN A 201 -17.92 -33.88 -4.10
C ASN A 201 -18.48 -32.48 -3.81
N LEU A 202 -17.98 -31.87 -2.72
CA LEU A 202 -18.48 -30.56 -2.27
C LEU A 202 -18.30 -29.48 -3.35
N PRO A 203 -19.11 -28.40 -3.30
CA PRO A 203 -18.92 -27.27 -4.20
C PRO A 203 -17.47 -26.78 -4.19
N ASN A 204 -16.92 -26.51 -5.37
CA ASN A 204 -15.53 -26.07 -5.56
C ASN A 204 -14.47 -27.06 -5.04
N ALA A 205 -14.77 -28.36 -4.95
CA ALA A 205 -13.86 -29.36 -4.37
C ALA A 205 -12.42 -29.29 -4.90
N GLY A 206 -12.23 -29.18 -6.22
CA GLY A 206 -10.90 -29.06 -6.81
C GLY A 206 -10.14 -27.81 -6.35
N ARG A 207 -10.84 -26.69 -6.19
CA ARG A 207 -10.27 -25.42 -5.72
C ARG A 207 -10.00 -25.44 -4.22
N LEU A 208 -10.86 -26.07 -3.43
CA LEU A 208 -10.61 -26.32 -2.01
C LEU A 208 -9.34 -27.17 -1.80
N MET A 209 -9.07 -28.17 -2.65
CA MET A 209 -7.81 -28.94 -2.59
C MET A 209 -6.58 -28.06 -2.81
N GLU A 210 -6.64 -27.10 -3.74
CA GLU A 210 -5.56 -26.14 -3.94
C GLU A 210 -5.35 -25.26 -2.71
N ILE A 211 -6.43 -24.80 -2.08
CA ILE A 211 -6.36 -23.95 -0.88
C ILE A 211 -5.76 -24.75 0.29
N PHE A 212 -6.13 -26.01 0.47
CA PHE A 212 -5.51 -26.88 1.47
C PHE A 212 -4.00 -27.03 1.23
N ALA A 213 -3.59 -27.40 0.01
CA ALA A 213 -2.18 -27.54 -0.34
C ALA A 213 -1.39 -26.24 -0.16
N LYS A 214 -1.94 -25.11 -0.61
CA LYS A 214 -1.35 -23.77 -0.48
C LYS A 214 -1.09 -23.39 0.98
N ASN A 215 -1.98 -23.80 1.89
CA ASN A 215 -1.84 -23.52 3.31
C ASN A 215 -1.11 -24.63 4.08
N GLY A 216 -0.36 -25.50 3.39
CA GLY A 216 0.55 -26.46 4.02
C GLY A 216 -0.11 -27.75 4.52
N VAL A 217 -1.35 -28.05 4.10
CA VAL A 217 -1.95 -29.35 4.37
C VAL A 217 -1.28 -30.40 3.48
N ASP A 218 -0.66 -31.41 4.10
CA ASP A 218 -0.09 -32.54 3.37
C ASP A 218 -1.21 -33.48 2.88
N LEU A 219 -1.58 -33.33 1.61
CA LEU A 219 -2.63 -34.14 0.97
C LEU A 219 -2.21 -35.62 0.78
N ASN A 220 -0.94 -35.98 1.00
CA ASN A 220 -0.47 -37.36 1.04
C ASN A 220 -0.57 -38.00 2.43
N ASP A 221 -0.95 -37.24 3.47
CA ASP A 221 -1.04 -37.77 4.83
C ASP A 221 -2.16 -38.82 4.93
N GLN A 222 -1.78 -40.06 5.27
CA GLN A 222 -2.68 -41.19 5.46
C GLN A 222 -3.74 -40.90 6.53
N LYS A 223 -3.44 -40.03 7.52
CA LYS A 223 -4.41 -39.61 8.53
C LYS A 223 -5.63 -38.95 7.90
N LEU A 224 -5.50 -38.28 6.76
CA LEU A 224 -6.64 -37.65 6.09
C LEU A 224 -7.67 -38.66 5.62
N VAL A 225 -7.26 -39.89 5.32
CA VAL A 225 -8.12 -40.95 4.77
C VAL A 225 -8.36 -42.11 5.73
N ALA A 226 -7.63 -42.16 6.85
CA ALA A 226 -7.73 -43.20 7.86
C ALA A 226 -9.18 -43.57 8.20
N ARG A 227 -9.43 -44.88 8.28
CA ARG A 227 -10.73 -45.46 8.61
C ARG A 227 -10.50 -46.53 9.68
N THR A 228 -11.26 -46.45 10.76
CA THR A 228 -11.27 -47.52 11.76
C THR A 228 -11.85 -48.80 11.16
N GLY A 229 -11.20 -49.94 11.42
CA GLY A 229 -11.70 -51.27 11.06
C GLY A 229 -11.39 -51.79 9.65
N VAL A 230 -10.66 -51.04 8.80
CA VAL A 230 -10.17 -51.56 7.52
C VAL A 230 -8.72 -52.04 7.69
N PRO A 231 -8.42 -53.34 7.48
CA PRO A 231 -7.05 -53.83 7.59
C PRO A 231 -6.18 -53.26 6.47
N GLU A 232 -4.95 -52.89 6.80
CA GLU A 232 -3.91 -52.70 5.79
C GLU A 232 -3.68 -54.04 5.06
N PRO A 233 -3.45 -54.04 3.73
CA PRO A 233 -3.17 -52.90 2.85
C PRO A 233 -4.40 -52.32 2.12
N LEU A 234 -5.64 -52.68 2.48
CA LEU A 234 -6.84 -52.25 1.74
C LEU A 234 -7.29 -50.81 2.05
N THR A 235 -6.73 -50.21 3.10
CA THR A 235 -6.96 -48.81 3.45
C THR A 235 -6.27 -47.90 2.43
N PRO A 236 -7.00 -46.96 1.78
CA PRO A 236 -6.40 -46.01 0.86
C PRO A 236 -5.25 -45.24 1.55
N PRO A 237 -4.07 -45.14 0.92
CA PRO A 237 -2.90 -44.54 1.53
C PRO A 237 -2.96 -43.01 1.61
N ASN A 238 -3.73 -42.37 0.72
CA ASN A 238 -3.92 -40.92 0.69
C ASN A 238 -5.23 -40.52 0.00
N LEU A 239 -5.50 -39.21 -0.07
CA LEU A 239 -6.71 -38.66 -0.68
C LEU A 239 -6.84 -38.99 -2.17
N TYR A 240 -5.73 -39.09 -2.91
CA TYR A 240 -5.78 -39.44 -4.34
C TYR A 240 -6.23 -40.89 -4.53
N ALA A 241 -5.63 -41.83 -3.81
CA ALA A 241 -6.03 -43.24 -3.82
C ALA A 241 -7.51 -43.41 -3.46
N TYR A 242 -7.94 -42.65 -2.45
CA TYR A 242 -9.32 -42.62 -2.01
C TYR A 242 -10.26 -42.07 -3.11
N ALA A 243 -9.90 -40.94 -3.73
CA ALA A 243 -10.67 -40.32 -4.81
C ALA A 243 -10.81 -41.25 -6.02
N MET A 244 -9.74 -41.96 -6.40
CA MET A 244 -9.73 -42.94 -7.49
C MET A 244 -10.71 -44.09 -7.21
N ARG A 245 -10.68 -44.65 -6.00
CA ARG A 245 -11.59 -45.74 -5.58
C ARG A 245 -13.06 -45.33 -5.63
N GLU A 246 -13.36 -44.12 -5.15
CA GLU A 246 -14.72 -43.57 -5.16
C GLU A 246 -15.12 -42.95 -6.51
N LYS A 247 -14.24 -43.01 -7.53
CA LYS A 247 -14.44 -42.38 -8.86
C LYS A 247 -14.79 -40.88 -8.76
N SER A 248 -14.19 -40.18 -7.79
CA SER A 248 -14.40 -38.75 -7.58
C SER A 248 -13.67 -37.94 -8.67
N PRO A 249 -14.32 -36.93 -9.27
CA PRO A 249 -13.70 -36.07 -10.29
C PRO A 249 -12.52 -35.24 -9.72
N VAL A 250 -12.40 -35.18 -8.40
CA VAL A 250 -11.29 -34.50 -7.69
C VAL A 250 -9.97 -35.25 -7.85
N ALA A 251 -9.99 -36.54 -8.28
CA ALA A 251 -8.79 -37.35 -8.44
C ALA A 251 -7.77 -36.72 -9.42
N GLU A 252 -8.23 -36.26 -10.59
CA GLU A 252 -7.37 -35.58 -11.56
C GLU A 252 -6.72 -34.33 -10.96
N LYS A 253 -7.48 -33.60 -10.14
CA LYS A 253 -6.98 -32.40 -9.48
C LYS A 253 -5.92 -32.73 -8.44
N LEU A 254 -6.15 -33.74 -7.61
CA LEU A 254 -5.17 -34.22 -6.64
C LEU A 254 -3.87 -34.68 -7.31
N ALA A 255 -3.96 -35.38 -8.45
CA ALA A 255 -2.80 -35.74 -9.26
C ALA A 255 -2.04 -34.50 -9.75
N SER A 256 -2.75 -33.47 -10.22
CA SER A 256 -2.13 -32.20 -10.64
C SER A 256 -1.41 -31.45 -9.51
N LEU A 257 -1.81 -31.69 -8.25
CA LEU A 257 -1.17 -31.17 -7.05
C LEU A 257 -0.02 -32.05 -6.55
N GLY A 258 0.37 -33.09 -7.31
CA GLY A 258 1.47 -33.99 -6.97
C GLY A 258 1.10 -35.14 -6.03
N VAL A 259 -0.17 -35.28 -5.64
CA VAL A 259 -0.65 -36.38 -4.80
C VAL A 259 -0.76 -37.64 -5.65
N ASN A 260 -0.06 -38.71 -5.25
CA ASN A 260 0.02 -39.94 -6.05
C ASN A 260 0.19 -41.19 -5.17
N THR A 261 0.05 -42.39 -5.75
CA THR A 261 0.15 -43.67 -5.03
C THR A 261 1.49 -44.38 -5.22
N THR A 262 2.48 -43.76 -5.86
CA THR A 262 3.74 -44.42 -6.25
C THR A 262 4.55 -44.90 -5.04
N GLY A 263 4.42 -44.21 -3.90
CA GLY A 263 5.05 -44.58 -2.62
C GLY A 263 4.39 -45.75 -1.87
N TYR A 264 3.32 -46.36 -2.40
CA TYR A 264 2.52 -47.37 -1.69
C TYR A 264 2.37 -48.68 -2.50
N PRO A 265 3.46 -49.43 -2.73
CA PRO A 265 3.46 -50.63 -3.57
C PRO A 265 2.53 -51.74 -3.05
N ALA A 266 2.43 -51.90 -1.73
CA ALA A 266 1.54 -52.90 -1.11
C ALA A 266 0.06 -52.60 -1.39
N TRP A 267 -0.33 -51.32 -1.42
CA TRP A 267 -1.70 -50.92 -1.76
C TRP A 267 -1.98 -51.16 -3.25
N ASN A 268 -1.07 -50.77 -4.15
CA ASN A 268 -1.24 -51.00 -5.59
C ASN A 268 -1.40 -52.50 -5.90
N GLN A 269 -0.55 -53.36 -5.30
CA GLN A 269 -0.65 -54.81 -5.45
C GLN A 269 -1.97 -55.36 -4.91
N ALA A 270 -2.45 -54.84 -3.78
CA ALA A 270 -3.72 -55.25 -3.21
C ALA A 270 -4.91 -54.89 -4.13
N MET A 271 -4.91 -53.68 -4.70
CA MET A 271 -5.94 -53.24 -5.65
C MET A 271 -5.98 -54.10 -6.92
N ASP A 272 -4.81 -54.46 -7.48
CA ASP A 272 -4.72 -55.36 -8.65
C ASP A 272 -5.30 -56.76 -8.38
N THR A 273 -5.30 -57.20 -7.12
CA THR A 273 -5.91 -58.47 -6.70
C THR A 273 -7.39 -58.34 -6.33
N GLU A 274 -7.83 -57.17 -5.85
CA GLU A 274 -9.23 -56.89 -5.50
C GLU A 274 -10.10 -56.79 -6.75
N ASP A 275 -9.62 -56.14 -7.82
CA ASP A 275 -10.29 -56.08 -9.13
C ASP A 275 -10.54 -57.47 -9.75
N LYS A 276 -9.81 -58.50 -9.27
CA LYS A 276 -9.95 -59.90 -9.71
C LYS A 276 -10.89 -60.73 -8.82
N LYS A 277 -11.39 -60.21 -7.70
CA LYS A 277 -12.30 -60.93 -6.79
C LYS A 277 -13.78 -60.56 -7.05
N PRO A 278 -14.71 -61.54 -7.12
CA PRO A 278 -16.13 -61.24 -7.22
C PRO A 278 -16.65 -60.50 -5.97
N LYS A 279 -17.50 -59.48 -6.17
CA LYS A 279 -18.04 -58.48 -5.22
C LYS A 279 -18.67 -58.98 -3.89
N ALA A 280 -18.62 -60.27 -3.59
CA ALA A 280 -19.29 -60.89 -2.44
C ALA A 280 -18.80 -60.41 -1.06
N TYR A 281 -17.65 -59.73 -0.97
CA TYR A 281 -17.08 -59.30 0.31
C TYR A 281 -17.51 -57.90 0.79
N LEU A 282 -18.26 -57.12 -0.01
CA LEU A 282 -18.63 -55.74 0.32
C LEU A 282 -20.09 -55.56 0.77
N SER A 283 -20.91 -56.62 0.80
CA SER A 283 -22.31 -56.57 1.23
C SER A 283 -22.53 -56.93 2.71
N GLY A 284 -21.46 -57.05 3.51
CA GLY A 284 -21.53 -57.60 4.87
C GLY A 284 -20.98 -56.69 5.99
N ILE A 285 -20.75 -55.40 5.74
CA ILE A 285 -20.30 -54.42 6.75
C ILE A 285 -21.09 -53.13 6.60
#